data_AF-C0EBP8-F1
#
_entry.id   AF-C0EBP8-F1
#
_cell.length_a   1.000
_cell.length_b   1.000
_cell.length_c   1.000
_cell.angle_alpha   90.00
_cell.angle_beta   90.00
_cell.angle_gamma   90.00
#
_symmetry.space_group_name_H-M   'P 1'
#
loop_
_entity.id
_entity.type
_entity.pdbx_description
1 polymer ?
#
loop_
_entity_poly.entity_id
_entity_poly.type
_entity_poly.pdbx_seq_one_letter_code
_entity_poly.pdbx_strand_id
1 'polypeptide(L)' 'MLQRDIAQLLATSERQYSRWETGFSEIPAHHLITLADYYNTSVDYILGRTNSK' A
#
# COMPACT_ATOMS: atom_id res chain seq x y z
N MET A 1 -2.36 -7.82 -10.86
CA MET A 1 -2.96 -6.63 -10.23
C MET A 1 -2.35 -5.42 -10.88
N LEU A 2 -3.18 -4.47 -11.32
CA LEU A 2 -2.74 -3.19 -11.86
C LEU A 2 -2.77 -2.13 -10.75
N GLN A 3 -2.10 -0.98 -10.95
CA GLN A 3 -2.12 0.13 -10.00
C GLN A 3 -3.54 0.64 -9.73
N ARG A 4 -4.38 0.72 -10.77
CA ARG A 4 -5.84 0.98 -10.63
C ARG A 4 -6.55 -0.01 -9.70
N ASP A 5 -6.09 -1.26 -9.73
CA ASP A 5 -6.45 -2.40 -8.88
C ASP A 5 -6.55 -2.00 -7.41
N ILE A 6 -5.38 -1.59 -6.95
CA ILE A 6 -5.06 -1.25 -5.57
C ILE A 6 -5.57 0.14 -5.21
N ALA A 7 -5.54 1.08 -6.16
CA ALA A 7 -6.14 2.39 -5.94
C ALA A 7 -7.63 2.29 -5.63
N GLN A 8 -8.37 1.42 -6.32
CA GLN A 8 -9.78 1.16 -6.03
C GLN A 8 -9.98 0.48 -4.67
N LEU A 9 -9.16 -0.51 -4.32
CA LEU A 9 -9.17 -1.15 -3.00
C LEU A 9 -8.99 -0.13 -1.88
N LEU A 10 -8.08 0.82 -2.07
CA LEU A 10 -7.77 1.87 -1.10
C LEU A 10 -8.68 3.10 -1.22
N ALA A 11 -9.72 3.06 -2.04
CA ALA A 11 -10.61 4.19 -2.30
C ALA A 11 -9.85 5.50 -2.62
N THR A 12 -8.76 5.38 -3.38
CA THR A 12 -7.89 6.49 -3.81
C THR A 12 -7.79 6.57 -5.33
N SER A 13 -7.13 7.60 -5.84
CA SER A 13 -6.84 7.72 -7.27
C SER A 13 -5.56 6.97 -7.64
N GLU A 14 -5.51 6.42 -8.85
CA GLU A 14 -4.30 5.76 -9.39
C GLU A 14 -3.07 6.69 -9.36
N ARG A 15 -3.27 7.99 -9.63
CA ARG A 15 -2.22 9.00 -9.53
C ARG A 15 -1.69 9.14 -8.10
N GLN A 16 -2.57 9.14 -7.10
CA GLN A 16 -2.16 9.23 -5.69
C GLN A 16 -1.44 7.96 -5.25
N TYR A 17 -1.92 6.79 -5.68
CA TYR A 17 -1.24 5.51 -5.43
C TYR A 17 0.17 5.50 -6.05
N SER A 18 0.32 5.97 -7.29
CA SER A 18 1.64 6.12 -7.94
C SER A 18 2.57 7.08 -7.19
N ARG A 19 2.05 8.15 -6.57
CA ARG A 19 2.85 9.05 -5.71
C ARG A 19 3.36 8.35 -4.46
N TRP A 20 2.62 7.39 -3.91
CA TRP A 20 3.09 6.57 -2.79
C TRP A 20 4.20 5.61 -3.24
N GLU A 21 4.02 4.92 -4.37
CA GLU A 21 5.04 3.99 -4.89
C GLU A 21 6.36 4.67 -5.27
N THR A 22 6.29 5.93 -5.73
CA THR A 22 7.47 6.73 -6.09
C THR A 22 8.08 7.49 -4.91
N GLY A 23 7.48 7.41 -3.72
CA GLY A 23 7.93 8.15 -2.53
C GLY A 23 7.69 9.67 -2.59
N PHE A 24 6.91 10.16 -3.57
CA PHE A 24 6.56 11.58 -3.67
C PHE A 24 5.66 12.03 -2.52
N SER A 25 4.85 11.12 -1.98
CA SER A 25 4.00 11.36 -0.82
C SER A 25 4.06 10.14 0.10
N GLU A 26 3.92 10.37 1.40
CA GLU A 26 3.74 9.27 2.34
C GLU A 26 2.37 8.61 2.18
N ILE A 27 2.33 7.29 2.38
CA ILE A 27 1.10 6.52 2.43
C ILE A 27 0.50 6.61 3.84
N PRO A 28 -0.79 7.00 3.99
CA PRO A 28 -1.48 6.98 5.26
C PRO A 28 -1.48 5.58 5.91
N ALA A 29 -1.29 5.53 7.23
CA ALA A 29 -1.19 4.27 7.97
C ALA A 29 -2.41 3.34 7.82
N HIS A 30 -3.62 3.89 7.70
CA HIS A 30 -4.82 3.08 7.51
C HIS A 30 -4.81 2.31 6.17
N HIS A 31 -4.22 2.88 5.11
CA HIS A 31 -4.06 2.17 3.85
C HIS A 31 -3.03 1.04 3.95
N LEU A 32 -1.97 1.22 4.74
CA LEU A 32 -1.01 0.14 5.02
C LEU A 32 -1.70 -1.05 5.70
N ILE A 33 -2.62 -0.80 6.64
CA ILE A 33 -3.42 -1.85 7.29
C ILE A 33 -4.28 -2.57 6.25
N THR A 34 -4.98 -1.85 5.38
CA THR A 34 -5.78 -2.46 4.31
C THR A 34 -4.91 -3.30 3.35
N LEU A 35 -3.71 -2.84 3.00
CA LEU A 35 -2.78 -3.60 2.16
C LEU A 35 -2.27 -4.86 2.88
N ALA A 36 -1.96 -4.75 4.17
CA ALA A 36 -1.53 -5.85 5.02
C ALA A 36 -2.60 -6.96 5.06
N ASP A 37 -3.85 -6.59 5.34
CA ASP A 37 -4.98 -7.51 5.35
C ASP A 37 -5.21 -8.14 3.97
N TYR A 38 -5.14 -7.35 2.90
CA TYR A 38 -5.37 -7.82 1.54
C TYR A 38 -4.30 -8.78 1.02
N TYR A 39 -3.03 -8.50 1.30
CA TYR A 39 -1.90 -9.38 0.94
C TYR A 39 -1.63 -10.48 1.97
N ASN A 40 -2.42 -10.53 3.05
CA ASN A 40 -2.25 -11.43 4.17
C ASN A 40 -0.81 -11.43 4.70
N THR A 41 -0.31 -10.23 5.01
CA THR A 41 1.05 -9.97 5.50
C THR A 41 1.03 -8.85 6.54
N SER A 42 2.14 -8.61 7.23
CA SER A 42 2.29 -7.53 8.20
C SER A 42 2.61 -6.17 7.55
N VAL A 43 2.23 -5.09 8.22
CA VAL A 43 2.64 -3.73 7.84
C VAL A 43 4.17 -3.59 7.89
N ASP A 44 4.84 -4.24 8.84
CA ASP A 44 6.31 -4.26 8.91
C ASP A 44 6.96 -4.88 7.68
N TYR A 45 6.35 -5.92 7.08
CA TYR A 45 6.80 -6.51 5.83
C TYR A 45 6.65 -5.54 4.66
N ILE A 46 5.50 -4.86 4.56
CA ILE A 46 5.24 -3.86 3.51
C ILE A 46 6.24 -2.69 3.60
N LEU A 47 6.58 -2.27 4.80
CA LEU A 47 7.55 -1.19 5.04
C LEU A 47 9.02 -1.64 4.95
N GLY A 48 9.28 -2.92 4.69
CA GLY A 48 10.65 -3.47 4.60
C GLY A 48 11.39 -3.51 5.94
N ARG A 49 10.67 -3.42 7.07
CA ARG A 49 11.25 -3.55 8.43
C ARG A 49 11.56 -5.00 8.78
N THR A 50 10.88 -5.96 8.15
CA THR A 50 11.10 -7.40 8.33
C THR A 50 10.92 -8.14 7.01
N ASN A 51 11.60 -9.28 6.87
CA ASN A 51 11.37 -10.23 5.79
C ASN A 51 10.33 -11.30 6.13
N SER A 52 9.85 -11.30 7.38
CA SER A 52 8.80 -12.22 7.83
C SER A 52 7.45 -11.65 7.44
N LYS A 53 6.73 -12.38 6.58
CA LYS A 53 5.41 -11.97 6.13
C LYS A 53 4.40 -11.90 7.25
#